data_AF-A0A397TNY0-F1
#
_entry.id   AF-A0A397TNY0-F1
#
_cell.length_a   1.000
_cell.length_b   1.000
_cell.length_c   1.000
_cell.angle_alpha   90.00
_cell.angle_beta   90.00
_cell.angle_gamma   90.00
#
_symmetry.space_group_name_H-M   'P 1'
#
loop_
_entity.id
_entity.type
_entity.pdbx_description
1 polymer ?
#
loop_
_entity_poly.entity_id
_entity_poly.type
_entity_poly.pdbx_seq_one_letter_code
_entity_poly.pdbx_strand_id
1 'polypeptide(L)'
;MKLRNMEELASKKVLDKFYQEYVIEVEPQHKFKCKVCGKLFKGADFVRKHIEYKHHDTVEAITKFFNSYVLYFQPHHPNDPIQQLH
;
A
#
# COMPACT_ATOMS: atom_id res chain seq x y z
N MET A 1 -7.25 8.03 -24.10
CA MET A 1 -6.94 8.65 -22.79
C MET A 1 -7.48 7.80 -21.60
N LYS A 2 -7.25 6.47 -21.56
CA LYS A 2 -7.86 5.57 -20.56
C LYS A 2 -6.92 4.56 -19.87
N LEU A 3 -5.59 4.71 -20.01
CA LEU A 3 -4.63 3.78 -19.41
C LEU A 3 -4.18 4.17 -17.98
N ARG A 4 -4.29 5.45 -17.60
CA ARG A 4 -3.81 5.96 -16.29
C ARG A 4 -4.65 5.50 -15.08
N ASN A 5 -5.90 5.08 -15.29
CA ASN A 5 -6.84 4.85 -14.18
C ASN A 5 -6.65 3.50 -13.47
N MET A 6 -6.00 2.52 -14.12
CA MET A 6 -5.87 1.18 -13.53
C MET A 6 -4.72 1.09 -12.53
N GLU A 7 -3.58 1.73 -12.83
CA GLU A 7 -2.40 1.78 -11.95
C GLU A 7 -2.68 2.55 -10.66
N GLU A 8 -3.39 3.68 -10.76
CA GLU A 8 -3.83 4.48 -9.60
C GLU A 8 -4.82 3.69 -8.73
N LEU A 9 -5.75 2.95 -9.34
CA LEU A 9 -6.73 2.15 -8.61
C LEU A 9 -6.09 0.92 -7.93
N ALA A 10 -5.12 0.28 -8.58
CA ALA A 10 -4.38 -0.85 -8.03
C ALA A 10 -3.51 -0.40 -6.84
N SER A 11 -2.78 0.71 -6.99
CA SER A 11 -2.00 1.33 -5.92
C SER A 11 -2.88 1.69 -4.72
N LYS A 12 -4.06 2.26 -4.96
CA LYS A 12 -5.00 2.60 -3.90
C LYS A 12 -5.51 1.38 -3.12
N LYS A 13 -5.81 0.27 -3.80
CA LYS A 13 -6.24 -0.98 -3.13
C LYS A 13 -5.14 -1.60 -2.27
N VAL A 14 -3.88 -1.50 -2.71
CA VAL A 14 -2.72 -1.98 -1.95
C VAL A 14 -2.53 -1.17 -0.68
N LEU A 15 -2.59 0.17 -0.80
CA LEU A 15 -2.49 1.05 0.35
C LEU A 15 -3.65 0.85 1.33
N ASP A 16 -4.87 0.62 0.84
CA ASP A 16 -6.02 0.32 1.69
C ASP A 16 -5.77 -0.95 2.52
N LYS A 17 -5.34 -2.05 1.88
CA LYS A 17 -4.95 -3.29 2.59
C LYS A 17 -3.82 -3.06 3.59
N PHE A 18 -2.80 -2.29 3.20
CA PHE A 18 -1.71 -1.93 4.10
C PHE A 18 -2.24 -1.20 5.34
N TYR A 19 -3.13 -0.23 5.20
CA TYR A 19 -3.70 0.46 6.36
C TYR A 19 -4.53 -0.47 7.23
N GLN A 20 -5.31 -1.39 6.66
CA GLN A 20 -6.07 -2.37 7.46
C GLN A 20 -5.14 -3.23 8.33
N GLU A 21 -3.97 -3.64 7.83
CA GLU A 21 -3.03 -4.48 8.59
C GLU A 21 -2.13 -3.71 9.57
N TYR A 22 -1.90 -2.41 9.31
CA TYR A 22 -0.99 -1.58 10.10
C TYR A 22 -1.69 -0.66 11.10
N VAL A 23 -3.03 -0.62 11.06
CA VAL A 23 -3.89 -0.02 12.09
C VAL A 23 -4.43 -1.14 12.97
N ILE A 24 -3.80 -1.35 14.13
CA ILE A 24 -4.19 -2.43 15.04
C ILE A 24 -5.19 -1.92 16.06
N GLU A 25 -6.39 -2.50 16.09
CA GLU A 25 -7.33 -2.29 17.18
C GLU A 25 -6.85 -3.05 18.43
N VAL A 26 -6.57 -2.31 19.51
CA VAL A 26 -6.09 -2.86 20.78
C VAL A 26 -7.25 -2.99 21.77
N GLU A 27 -8.16 -2.01 21.74
CA GLU A 27 -9.38 -2.01 22.54
C GLU A 27 -10.55 -1.66 21.60
N PRO A 28 -11.63 -2.47 21.59
CA PRO A 28 -12.74 -2.31 20.66
C PRO A 28 -13.26 -0.87 20.63
N GLN A 29 -13.21 -0.23 19.47
CA GLN A 29 -13.68 1.13 19.17
C GLN A 29 -13.05 2.25 20.01
N HIS A 30 -12.00 1.97 20.79
CA HIS A 30 -11.47 2.90 21.78
C HIS A 30 -9.97 3.19 21.60
N LYS A 31 -9.18 2.16 21.29
CA LYS A 31 -7.72 2.31 21.18
C LYS A 31 -7.20 1.61 19.94
N PHE A 32 -6.51 2.38 19.13
CA PHE A 32 -5.86 1.92 17.92
C PHE A 32 -4.36 2.19 18.01
N LYS A 33 -3.55 1.27 17.49
CA LYS A 33 -2.10 1.30 17.55
C LYS A 33 -1.53 1.33 16.14
N CYS A 34 -0.61 2.25 15.90
CA CYS A 34 0.22 2.22 14.71
C CYS A 34 1.19 1.03 14.80
N LYS A 35 1.14 0.09 13.86
CA LYS A 35 2.07 -1.06 13.83
C LYS A 35 3.49 -0.65 13.46
N VAL A 36 3.67 0.47 12.74
CA VAL A 36 5.00 0.96 12.31
C VAL A 36 5.83 1.46 13.50
N CYS A 37 5.25 2.26 14.39
CA CYS A 37 5.98 2.90 15.50
C CYS A 37 5.42 2.59 16.90
N GLY A 38 4.28 1.92 17.00
CA GLY A 38 3.64 1.55 18.26
C GLY A 38 2.80 2.62 18.94
N LYS A 39 2.67 3.83 18.36
CA LYS A 39 1.90 4.93 18.96
C LYS A 39 0.40 4.62 19.02
N LEU A 40 -0.24 5.00 20.14
CA LEU A 40 -1.66 4.80 20.40
C LEU A 40 -2.50 6.03 20.01
N PHE A 41 -3.71 5.78 19.52
CA PHE A 41 -4.67 6.76 19.04
C PHE A 41 -6.10 6.36 19.41
N LYS A 42 -7.01 7.35 19.40
CA LYS A 42 -8.44 7.17 19.73
C LYS A 42 -9.31 6.72 18.55
N GLY A 43 -8.73 6.47 17.38
CA GLY A 43 -9.48 6.08 16.18
C GLY A 43 -8.57 5.62 15.04
N ALA A 44 -9.07 4.70 14.22
CA ALA A 44 -8.35 4.15 13.07
C ALA A 44 -7.94 5.23 12.05
N ASP A 45 -8.83 6.20 11.78
CA ASP A 45 -8.54 7.33 10.87
C ASP A 45 -7.34 8.15 11.30
N PHE A 46 -7.13 8.32 12.61
CA PHE A 46 -5.98 9.04 13.14
C PHE A 46 -4.69 8.27 12.94
N VAL A 47 -4.73 6.94 13.05
CA VAL A 47 -3.58 6.09 12.76
C VAL A 47 -3.24 6.15 11.28
N ARG A 48 -4.25 6.09 10.39
CA ARG A 48 -4.04 6.21 8.94
C ARG A 48 -3.34 7.52 8.57
N LYS A 49 -3.91 8.65 8.99
CA LYS A 49 -3.31 9.98 8.78
C LYS A 49 -1.91 10.06 9.38
N HIS A 50 -1.72 9.51 10.58
CA HIS A 50 -0.41 9.47 11.21
C HIS A 50 0.61 8.73 10.36
N ILE A 51 0.27 7.58 9.78
CA ILE A 51 1.15 6.82 8.89
C ILE A 51 1.45 7.64 7.63
N GLU A 52 0.45 8.30 7.04
CA GLU A 52 0.62 9.16 5.85
C GLU A 52 1.59 10.32 6.11
N TYR A 53 1.49 11.00 7.25
CA TYR A 53 2.32 12.19 7.55
C TYR A 53 3.66 11.88 8.23
N LYS A 54 3.76 10.79 9.01
CA LYS A 54 4.96 10.47 9.81
C LYS A 54 5.72 9.24 9.32
N HIS A 55 5.09 8.41 8.51
CA HIS A 55 5.69 7.22 7.89
C HIS A 55 5.50 7.25 6.37
N HIS A 56 5.57 8.46 5.81
CA HIS A 56 5.45 8.71 4.37
C HIS A 56 6.45 7.85 3.57
N ASP A 57 7.67 7.68 4.08
CA ASP A 57 8.71 6.90 3.41
C ASP A 57 8.31 5.42 3.26
N THR A 58 7.60 4.89 4.27
CA THR A 58 7.06 3.52 4.23
C THR A 58 5.95 3.40 3.18
N VAL A 59 5.05 4.37 3.12
CA VAL A 59 3.95 4.41 2.13
C VAL A 59 4.51 4.54 0.71
N GLU A 60 5.52 5.39 0.53
CA GLU A 60 6.17 5.60 -0.76
C GLU A 60 6.91 4.33 -1.21
N ALA A 61 7.67 3.69 -0.31
CA ALA A 61 8.35 2.44 -0.60
C ALA A 61 7.37 1.37 -1.08
N ILE A 62 6.28 1.14 -0.35
CA ILE A 62 5.25 0.13 -0.73
C ILE A 62 4.66 0.43 -2.10
N THR A 63 4.32 1.69 -2.36
CA THR A 63 3.75 2.11 -3.65
C THR A 63 4.76 1.88 -4.78
N LYS A 64 6.04 2.22 -4.59
CA LYS A 64 7.10 2.00 -5.57
C LYS A 64 7.35 0.51 -5.81
N PHE A 65 7.43 -0.30 -4.76
CA PHE A 65 7.61 -1.76 -4.88
C PHE A 65 6.44 -2.40 -5.61
N PHE A 66 5.21 -1.99 -5.30
CA PHE A 66 4.04 -2.51 -5.99
C PHE A 66 4.01 -2.09 -7.46
N ASN A 67 4.28 -0.81 -7.78
CA ASN A 67 4.30 -0.35 -9.17
C ASN A 67 5.39 -1.04 -9.98
N SER A 68 6.59 -1.17 -9.41
CA SER A 68 7.68 -1.96 -9.97
C SER A 68 7.22 -3.39 -10.26
N TYR A 69 6.66 -4.08 -9.27
CA TYR A 69 6.14 -5.44 -9.42
C TYR A 69 5.06 -5.52 -10.51
N VAL A 70 4.05 -4.66 -10.50
CA VAL A 70 2.98 -4.67 -11.51
C VAL A 70 3.54 -4.45 -12.92
N LEU A 71 4.49 -3.53 -13.10
CA LEU A 71 5.14 -3.29 -14.40
C LEU A 71 5.92 -4.51 -14.91
N TYR A 72 6.55 -5.28 -14.01
CA TYR A 72 7.27 -6.51 -14.39
C TYR A 72 6.36 -7.68 -14.76
N PHE A 73 5.09 -7.69 -14.31
CA PHE A 73 4.15 -8.78 -14.57
C PHE A 73 2.99 -8.39 -15.51
N GLN A 74 3.05 -7.24 -16.19
CA GLN A 74 2.06 -6.88 -17.21
C GLN A 74 2.35 -7.64 -18.51
N PRO A 75 1.39 -8.43 -19.05
CA PRO A 75 1.59 -9.35 -20.18
C PRO A 75 1.87 -8.69 -21.56
N HIS A 76 2.17 -7.39 -21.61
CA HIS A 76 2.44 -6.65 -22.85
C HIS A 76 3.68 -5.73 -22.77
N HIS A 77 4.62 -5.96 -21.86
CA HIS A 77 5.93 -5.32 -21.96
C HIS A 77 6.82 -6.06 -22.97
N PRO A 78 7.42 -5.39 -23.97
CA PRO A 78 8.18 -6.02 -25.06
C PRO A 78 9.52 -6.68 -24.64
N ASN A 79 9.79 -6.78 -23.34
CA ASN A 79 10.95 -7.47 -22.77
C ASN A 79 10.52 -8.35 -21.59
N ASP A 80 9.45 -9.12 -21.76
CA ASP A 80 9.05 -10.16 -20.82
C ASP A 80 10.00 -11.38 -20.96
N PRO A 81 10.88 -11.66 -19.99
CA PRO A 81 11.83 -12.78 -20.09
C PRO A 81 11.16 -14.15 -19.90
N ILE A 82 9.85 -14.21 -19.62
CA ILE A 82 9.11 -15.45 -19.35
C ILE A 82 8.59 -16.09 -20.66
N GLN A 83 9.05 -15.66 -21.83
CA GLN A 83 8.71 -16.29 -23.12
C GLN A 83 9.85 -17.10 -23.77
N GLN A 84 10.99 -17.30 -23.11
CA GLN A 84 12.09 -18.12 -23.66
C GLN A 84 12.27 -19.50 -23.03
N LEU A 85 11.29 -19.98 -22.26
CA LEU A 85 11.19 -21.40 -21.92
C LEU A 85 9.90 -21.96 -22.51
N HIS A 86 9.92 -22.24 -23.81
CA HIS A 86 9.33 -23.41 -24.48
C HIS A 86 9.88 -23.50 -25.90
#